data_AF-A0A367AD09-F1
#
_entry.id   AF-A0A367AD09-F1
#
_cell.length_a   1.000
_cell.length_b   1.000
_cell.length_c   1.000
_cell.angle_alpha   90.00
_cell.angle_beta   90.00
_cell.angle_gamma   90.00
#
_symmetry.space_group_name_H-M   'P 1'
#
loop_
_entity.id
_entity.type
_entity.pdbx_description
1 polymer ?
#
loop_
_entity_poly.entity_id
_entity_poly.type
_entity_poly.pdbx_seq_one_letter_code
_entity_poly.pdbx_strand_id
1 'polypeptide(L)'
;MARLPRFNPTHDGKLAYAVYTSERLTGLLPANEIEPLVAAFNRAVALAAAAAKVAVATRDTAAGFCEAVRTCEPDDVGVLIEQMARAIADAAAHREAADLFAALPADARREILSCIEASEDDLYEGLASQLTDVLDRAKPVVTALRGIPDAEAAIEAKRTDQWTALRDLSREYDEIVSAFRALRAAADDDTAMVRPAFADVLFGGLAAVTTTDVPFDATATASPEHLRYVVENRERLLPRIVRATEATSVLPIVAVPTRRVRGQVVTTSASRG
;
A
#
# COMPACT_ATOMS: atom_id res chain seq x y z
N MET A 1 -4.60 17.17 -5.87
CA MET A 1 -4.80 16.08 -4.90
C MET A 1 -4.06 16.41 -3.60
N ALA A 2 -4.71 16.26 -2.45
CA ALA A 2 -4.09 16.50 -1.14
C ALA A 2 -3.07 15.39 -0.82
N ARG A 3 -1.95 15.75 -0.18
CA ARG A 3 -0.88 14.80 0.15
C ARG A 3 -1.31 13.91 1.33
N LEU A 4 -1.23 12.59 1.14
CA LEU A 4 -1.47 11.61 2.21
C LEU A 4 -0.52 11.85 3.40
N PRO A 5 -0.97 11.55 4.63
CA PRO A 5 -0.08 11.56 5.78
C PRO A 5 1.04 10.51 5.60
N ARG A 6 2.17 10.71 6.27
CA ARG A 6 3.29 9.76 6.20
C ARG A 6 2.91 8.43 6.83
N PHE A 7 2.99 7.34 6.09
CA PHE A 7 2.80 5.99 6.64
C PHE A 7 4.14 5.30 6.90
N ASN A 8 4.18 4.41 7.89
CA ASN A 8 5.29 3.55 8.24
C ASN A 8 4.83 2.09 8.09
N PRO A 9 5.57 1.25 7.33
CA PRO A 9 5.14 -0.12 7.04
C PRO A 9 4.97 -1.00 8.28
N THR A 10 5.64 -0.69 9.40
CA THR A 10 5.54 -1.47 10.65
C THR A 10 4.30 -1.10 11.49
N HIS A 11 3.79 0.13 11.37
CA HIS A 11 2.74 0.65 12.25
C HIS A 11 1.41 0.88 11.52
N ASP A 12 1.49 1.26 10.24
CA ASP A 12 0.35 1.69 9.43
C ASP A 12 -0.01 0.66 8.34
N GLY A 13 0.67 -0.49 8.32
CA GLY A 13 0.50 -1.52 7.29
C GLY A 13 1.34 -1.27 6.03
N LYS A 14 1.73 -2.36 5.36
CA LYS A 14 2.57 -2.30 4.15
C LYS A 14 1.82 -1.68 2.97
N LEU A 15 0.50 -1.89 2.88
CA LEU A 15 -0.33 -1.38 1.78
C LEU A 15 -0.39 0.15 1.78
N ALA A 16 -0.71 0.77 2.91
CA ALA A 16 -0.75 2.22 3.03
C ALA A 16 0.62 2.86 2.72
N TYR A 17 1.72 2.19 3.12
CA TYR A 17 3.07 2.63 2.77
C TYR A 17 3.34 2.53 1.25
N ALA A 18 2.96 1.43 0.59
CA ALA A 18 3.09 1.27 -0.86
C ALA A 18 2.30 2.35 -1.61
N VAL A 19 1.07 2.64 -1.19
CA VAL A 19 0.23 3.69 -1.77
C VAL A 19 0.84 5.08 -1.58
N TYR A 20 1.31 5.41 -0.37
CA TYR A 20 1.93 6.71 -0.08
C TYR A 20 3.24 6.96 -0.86
N THR A 21 4.00 5.90 -1.14
CA THR A 21 5.27 6.00 -1.86
C THR A 21 5.13 6.00 -3.37
N SER A 22 3.98 5.60 -3.91
CA SER A 22 3.69 5.57 -5.34
C SER A 22 2.63 6.61 -5.71
N GLU A 23 3.04 7.64 -6.46
CA GLU A 23 2.12 8.66 -6.99
C GLU A 23 1.02 8.03 -7.84
N ARG A 24 1.36 6.99 -8.62
CA ARG A 24 0.40 6.27 -9.46
C ARG A 24 -0.65 5.53 -8.64
N LEU A 25 -0.26 4.87 -7.55
CA LEU A 25 -1.22 4.21 -6.64
C LEU A 25 -2.09 5.23 -5.90
N THR A 26 -1.48 6.32 -5.44
CA THR A 26 -2.24 7.42 -4.83
C THR A 26 -3.28 7.95 -5.81
N GLY A 27 -2.93 8.16 -7.07
CA GLY A 27 -3.85 8.64 -8.12
C GLY A 27 -4.99 7.68 -8.47
N LEU A 28 -4.96 6.42 -8.01
CA LEU A 28 -6.02 5.43 -8.19
C LEU A 28 -7.00 5.37 -7.02
N LEU A 29 -6.72 6.06 -5.91
CA LEU A 29 -7.65 6.12 -4.77
C LEU A 29 -8.93 6.91 -5.14
N PRO A 30 -10.09 6.56 -4.56
CA PRO A 30 -11.33 7.28 -4.78
C PRO A 30 -11.22 8.71 -4.23
N ALA A 31 -11.03 9.69 -5.13
CA ALA A 31 -10.79 11.08 -4.76
C ALA A 31 -11.91 11.67 -3.87
N ASN A 32 -13.16 11.29 -4.15
CA ASN A 32 -14.34 11.70 -3.39
C ASN A 32 -14.37 11.19 -1.95
N GLU A 33 -13.61 10.16 -1.63
CA GLU A 33 -13.53 9.57 -0.28
C GLU A 33 -12.23 9.98 0.42
N ILE A 34 -11.10 9.89 -0.27
CA ILE A 34 -9.79 10.13 0.34
C ILE A 34 -9.54 11.62 0.64
N GLU A 35 -9.99 12.54 -0.22
CA GLU A 35 -9.71 13.98 -0.04
C GLU A 35 -10.40 14.56 1.20
N PRO A 36 -11.69 14.26 1.47
CA PRO A 36 -12.33 14.65 2.74
C PRO A 36 -11.61 14.09 3.98
N LEU A 37 -11.14 12.83 3.92
CA LEU A 37 -10.43 12.20 5.04
C LEU A 37 -9.07 12.86 5.30
N VAL A 38 -8.32 13.19 4.25
CA VAL A 38 -7.06 13.94 4.38
C VAL A 38 -7.30 15.35 4.93
N ALA A 39 -8.38 16.01 4.50
CA ALA A 39 -8.75 17.31 5.06
C ALA A 39 -9.12 17.21 6.55
N ALA A 40 -9.87 16.16 6.94
CA ALA A 40 -10.22 15.89 8.32
C ALA A 40 -8.97 15.61 9.18
N PHE A 41 -8.02 14.82 8.68
CA PHE A 41 -6.74 14.58 9.35
C PHE A 41 -5.95 15.87 9.57
N ASN A 42 -5.80 16.70 8.54
CA ASN A 42 -5.08 17.98 8.67
C ASN A 42 -5.75 18.91 9.69
N ARG A 43 -7.09 18.92 9.71
CA ARG A 43 -7.86 19.67 10.71
C ARG A 43 -7.66 19.12 12.11
N ALA A 44 -7.66 17.79 12.28
CA ALA A 44 -7.39 17.13 13.55
C ALA A 44 -5.99 17.48 14.08
N VAL A 45 -4.96 17.48 13.23
CA VAL A 45 -3.60 17.91 13.60
C VAL A 45 -3.58 19.36 14.07
N ALA A 46 -4.27 20.27 13.36
CA ALA A 46 -4.35 21.67 13.75
C ALA A 46 -5.09 21.86 15.09
N LEU A 47 -6.17 21.12 15.31
CA LEU A 47 -6.93 21.15 16.57
C LEU A 47 -6.11 20.60 17.74
N ALA A 48 -5.41 19.48 17.57
CA ALA A 48 -4.51 18.92 18.57
C ALA A 48 -3.41 19.93 18.96
N ALA A 49 -2.79 20.58 17.97
CA ALA A 49 -1.77 21.60 18.20
C ALA A 49 -2.33 22.87 18.88
N ALA A 50 -3.60 23.22 18.62
CA ALA A 50 -4.26 24.33 19.29
C ALA A 50 -4.62 23.98 20.74
N ALA A 51 -5.16 22.78 20.99
CA ALA A 51 -5.49 22.28 22.32
C ALA A 51 -4.25 22.22 23.24
N ALA A 52 -3.11 21.79 22.70
CA ALA A 52 -1.84 21.76 23.45
C ALA A 52 -1.35 23.14 23.92
N LYS A 53 -1.86 24.24 23.34
CA LYS A 53 -1.51 25.62 23.74
C LYS A 53 -2.48 26.21 24.76
N VAL A 54 -3.59 25.53 25.05
CA VAL A 54 -4.58 26.02 26.02
C VAL A 54 -4.03 25.82 27.42
N ALA A 55 -3.55 26.91 28.03
CA ALA A 55 -3.07 26.89 29.41
C ALA A 55 -4.23 26.65 30.39
N VAL A 56 -4.02 25.77 31.37
CA VAL A 56 -4.87 25.72 32.56
C VAL A 56 -4.53 26.95 33.39
N ALA A 57 -5.51 27.80 33.67
CA ALA A 57 -5.37 28.80 34.70
C ALA A 57 -5.30 28.07 36.05
N THR A 58 -4.10 27.71 36.48
CA THR A 58 -3.88 27.18 37.82
C THR A 58 -4.13 28.31 38.79
N ARG A 59 -5.32 28.34 39.42
CA ARG A 59 -5.49 29.07 40.67
C ARG A 59 -4.49 28.47 41.65
N ASP A 60 -3.65 29.30 42.26
CA ASP A 60 -2.77 28.87 43.35
C ASP A 60 -3.63 28.63 44.60
N THR A 61 -4.36 27.52 44.58
CA THR A 61 -5.21 27.07 45.68
C THR A 61 -4.38 26.73 46.91
N ALA A 62 -3.07 26.48 46.76
CA ALA A 62 -2.14 26.23 47.86
C ALA A 62 -1.81 27.52 48.63
N ALA A 63 -1.60 28.64 47.94
CA ALA A 63 -1.46 29.95 48.57
C ALA A 63 -2.74 30.36 49.33
N GLY A 64 -3.92 30.19 48.72
CA GLY A 64 -5.21 30.46 49.36
C GLY A 64 -5.49 29.56 50.58
N PHE A 65 -5.09 28.29 50.51
CA PHE A 65 -5.17 27.35 51.63
C PHE A 65 -4.22 27.74 52.78
N CYS A 66 -2.97 28.10 52.48
CA CYS A 66 -2.01 28.51 53.49
C CYS A 66 -2.39 29.83 54.18
N GLU A 67 -3.06 30.73 53.47
CA GLU A 67 -3.58 31.97 54.03
C GLU A 67 -4.78 31.70 54.95
N ALA A 68 -5.74 30.89 54.52
CA ALA A 68 -6.91 30.56 55.34
C ALA A 68 -6.57 29.73 56.59
N VAL A 69 -5.60 28.82 56.51
CA VAL A 69 -5.06 28.10 57.69
C VAL A 69 -4.38 29.05 58.68
N ARG A 70 -3.83 30.18 58.21
CA ARG A 70 -3.23 31.21 59.08
C ARG A 70 -4.27 32.12 59.73
N THR A 71 -5.42 32.34 59.11
CA THR A 71 -6.44 33.29 59.58
C THR A 71 -7.59 32.64 60.36
N CYS A 72 -7.82 31.32 60.22
CA CYS A 72 -8.69 30.48 61.06
C CYS A 72 -10.11 31.02 61.36
N GLU A 73 -11.01 31.02 60.37
CA GLU A 73 -12.47 31.02 60.60
C GLU A 73 -13.08 29.65 60.21
N PRO A 74 -13.94 29.03 61.05
CA PRO A 74 -14.50 27.69 60.80
C PRO A 74 -15.37 27.57 59.54
N ASP A 75 -16.04 28.65 59.15
CA ASP A 75 -16.98 28.68 58.02
C ASP A 75 -16.25 28.73 56.65
N ASP A 76 -14.95 29.07 56.65
CA ASP A 76 -14.12 29.15 55.44
C ASP A 76 -13.63 27.79 54.94
N VAL A 77 -13.58 26.77 55.81
CA VAL A 77 -13.06 25.44 55.45
C VAL A 77 -13.95 24.76 54.40
N GLY A 78 -15.27 24.90 54.51
CA GLY A 78 -16.21 24.38 53.51
C GLY A 78 -16.00 25.04 52.14
N VAL A 79 -15.86 26.37 52.13
CA VAL A 79 -15.60 27.16 50.91
C VAL A 79 -14.27 26.77 50.27
N LEU A 80 -13.23 26.53 51.06
CA LEU A 80 -11.92 26.08 50.55
C LEU A 80 -11.98 24.68 49.96
N ILE A 81 -12.68 23.74 50.61
CA ILE A 81 -12.88 22.39 50.09
C ILE A 81 -13.62 22.45 48.74
N GLU A 82 -14.67 23.27 48.63
CA GLU A 82 -15.39 23.48 47.38
C GLU A 82 -14.51 24.10 46.28
N GLN A 83 -13.69 25.09 46.62
CA GLN A 83 -12.75 25.71 45.69
C GLN A 83 -11.66 24.73 45.21
N MET A 84 -11.12 23.90 46.11
CA MET A 84 -10.15 22.85 45.78
C MET A 84 -10.80 21.77 44.90
N ALA A 85 -11.99 21.29 45.26
CA ALA A 85 -12.73 20.30 44.49
C ALA A 85 -13.03 20.82 43.08
N ARG A 86 -13.43 22.09 42.94
CA ARG A 86 -13.66 22.73 41.65
C ARG A 86 -12.38 22.84 40.82
N ALA A 87 -11.28 23.27 41.42
CA ALA A 87 -10.00 23.38 40.73
C ALA A 87 -9.48 22.00 40.24
N ILE A 88 -9.64 20.95 41.06
CA ILE A 88 -9.32 19.57 40.68
C ILE A 88 -10.21 19.11 39.51
N ALA A 89 -11.52 19.36 39.60
CA ALA A 89 -12.46 18.99 38.54
C ALA A 89 -12.18 19.74 37.22
N ASP A 90 -11.89 21.04 37.28
CA ASP A 90 -11.54 21.84 36.10
C ASP A 90 -10.21 21.37 35.48
N ALA A 91 -9.21 21.00 36.30
CA ALA A 91 -7.95 20.43 35.82
C ALA A 91 -8.13 19.03 35.20
N ALA A 92 -8.99 18.19 35.78
CA ALA A 92 -9.33 16.88 35.22
C ALA A 92 -10.06 17.01 33.88
N ALA A 93 -11.09 17.87 33.81
CA ALA A 93 -11.83 18.14 32.59
C ALA A 93 -10.94 18.72 31.48
N HIS A 94 -9.99 19.60 31.82
CA HIS A 94 -9.01 20.10 30.85
C HIS A 94 -8.11 18.97 30.32
N ARG A 95 -7.60 18.10 31.20
CA ARG A 95 -6.79 16.95 30.79
C ARG A 95 -7.57 16.02 29.86
N GLU A 96 -8.80 15.66 30.22
CA GLU A 96 -9.66 14.83 29.39
C GLU A 96 -9.92 15.46 28.02
N ALA A 97 -10.19 16.78 27.97
CA ALA A 97 -10.36 17.50 26.72
C ALA A 97 -9.06 17.51 25.89
N ALA A 98 -7.91 17.76 26.52
CA ALA A 98 -6.61 17.76 25.84
C ALA A 98 -6.28 16.36 25.28
N ASP A 99 -6.53 15.30 26.05
CA ASP A 99 -6.32 13.92 25.63
C ASP A 99 -7.23 13.55 24.44
N LEU A 100 -8.50 13.99 24.46
CA LEU A 100 -9.42 13.82 23.33
C LEU A 100 -8.86 14.47 22.06
N PHE A 101 -8.46 15.74 22.13
CA PHE A 101 -7.91 16.45 20.97
C PHE A 101 -6.58 15.83 20.50
N ALA A 102 -5.77 15.31 21.42
CA ALA A 102 -4.51 14.64 21.09
C ALA A 102 -4.73 13.31 20.34
N ALA A 103 -5.87 12.62 20.56
CA ALA A 103 -6.21 11.36 19.91
C ALA A 103 -6.75 11.54 18.47
N LEU A 104 -7.42 12.67 18.16
CA LEU A 104 -8.08 12.90 16.88
C LEU A 104 -7.21 12.63 15.63
N PRO A 105 -5.93 13.02 15.56
CA PRO A 105 -5.09 12.73 14.40
C PRO A 105 -4.90 11.22 14.17
N ALA A 106 -4.83 10.43 15.23
CA ALA A 106 -4.68 8.98 15.13
C ALA A 106 -5.98 8.31 14.68
N ASP A 107 -7.14 8.79 15.14
CA ASP A 107 -8.46 8.33 14.66
C ASP A 107 -8.65 8.65 13.17
N ALA A 108 -8.43 9.91 12.77
CA ALA A 108 -8.55 10.33 11.37
C ALA A 108 -7.55 9.58 10.45
N ARG A 109 -6.35 9.27 10.95
CA ARG A 109 -5.40 8.42 10.25
C ARG A 109 -5.94 7.00 10.04
N ARG A 110 -6.57 6.39 11.05
CA ARG A 110 -7.18 5.06 10.93
C ARG A 110 -8.28 5.02 9.87
N GLU A 111 -9.08 6.09 9.73
CA GLU A 111 -10.08 6.19 8.67
C GLU A 111 -9.43 6.21 7.27
N ILE A 112 -8.33 6.95 7.10
CA ILE A 112 -7.56 6.95 5.84
C ILE A 112 -7.02 5.55 5.54
N LEU A 113 -6.47 4.85 6.54
CA LEU A 113 -5.97 3.49 6.39
C LEU A 113 -7.07 2.53 5.94
N SER A 114 -8.23 2.60 6.60
CA SER A 114 -9.38 1.76 6.24
C SER A 114 -9.89 2.04 4.83
N CYS A 115 -9.89 3.29 4.38
CA CYS A 115 -10.22 3.65 3.00
C CYS A 115 -9.23 3.06 1.99
N ILE A 116 -7.92 3.10 2.29
CA ILE A 116 -6.89 2.49 1.44
C ILE A 116 -7.06 0.96 1.36
N GLU A 117 -7.28 0.31 2.51
CA GLU A 117 -7.51 -1.15 2.57
C GLU A 117 -8.76 -1.57 1.80
N ALA A 118 -9.85 -0.82 1.96
CA ALA A 118 -11.09 -1.07 1.21
C ALA A 118 -10.93 -0.87 -0.30
N SER A 119 -9.95 -0.04 -0.72
CA SER A 119 -9.67 0.26 -2.13
C SER A 119 -8.69 -0.72 -2.78
N GLU A 120 -8.18 -1.75 -2.07
CA GLU A 120 -7.13 -2.64 -2.59
C GLU A 120 -7.50 -3.25 -3.95
N ASP A 121 -8.74 -3.72 -4.10
CA ASP A 121 -9.24 -4.29 -5.34
C ASP A 121 -9.29 -3.26 -6.47
N ASP A 122 -9.77 -2.06 -6.20
CA ASP A 122 -9.83 -0.95 -7.15
C ASP A 122 -8.43 -0.51 -7.60
N LEU A 123 -7.43 -0.56 -6.69
CA LEU A 123 -6.03 -0.28 -7.04
C LEU A 123 -5.49 -1.30 -8.06
N TYR A 124 -5.78 -2.59 -7.85
CA TYR A 124 -5.38 -3.64 -8.80
C TYR A 124 -6.11 -3.51 -10.14
N GLU A 125 -7.42 -3.27 -10.13
CA GLU A 125 -8.22 -3.09 -11.35
C GLU A 125 -7.80 -1.84 -12.12
N GLY A 126 -7.58 -0.73 -11.43
CA GLY A 126 -7.12 0.53 -12.00
C GLY A 126 -5.76 0.39 -12.70
N LEU A 127 -4.80 -0.28 -12.08
CA LEU A 127 -3.51 -0.57 -12.72
C LEU A 127 -3.66 -1.50 -13.94
N ALA A 128 -4.54 -2.50 -13.88
CA ALA A 128 -4.78 -3.41 -15.00
C ALA A 128 -5.39 -2.68 -16.21
N SER A 129 -6.29 -1.72 -15.93
CA SER A 129 -6.84 -0.83 -16.96
C SER A 129 -5.77 0.07 -17.57
N GLN A 130 -4.92 0.71 -16.75
CA GLN A 130 -3.82 1.55 -17.23
C GLN A 130 -2.82 0.75 -18.08
N LEU A 131 -2.49 -0.48 -17.66
CA LEU A 131 -1.62 -1.36 -18.43
C LEU A 131 -2.23 -1.69 -19.79
N THR A 132 -3.51 -2.04 -19.82
CA THR A 132 -4.22 -2.35 -21.06
C THR A 132 -4.16 -1.18 -22.03
N ASP A 133 -4.42 0.03 -21.55
CA ASP A 133 -4.33 1.26 -22.34
C ASP A 133 -2.91 1.51 -22.90
N VAL A 134 -1.87 1.40 -22.07
CA VAL A 134 -0.47 1.55 -22.54
C VAL A 134 -0.12 0.53 -23.62
N LEU A 135 -0.54 -0.73 -23.45
CA LEU A 135 -0.29 -1.78 -24.45
C LEU A 135 -1.07 -1.54 -25.76
N ASP A 136 -2.30 -1.03 -25.67
CA ASP A 136 -3.11 -0.66 -26.83
C ASP A 136 -2.50 0.53 -27.59
N ARG A 137 -1.99 1.55 -26.87
CA ARG A 137 -1.24 2.68 -27.46
C ARG A 137 0.09 2.28 -28.06
N ALA A 138 0.80 1.32 -27.46
CA ALA A 138 2.09 0.84 -27.95
C ALA A 138 1.97 -0.01 -29.22
N LYS A 139 0.87 -0.74 -29.41
CA LYS A 139 0.63 -1.61 -30.57
C LYS A 139 0.83 -0.94 -31.94
N PRO A 140 0.21 0.22 -32.25
CA PRO A 140 0.45 0.90 -33.53
C PRO A 140 1.88 1.42 -33.67
N VAL A 141 2.52 1.86 -32.59
CA VAL A 141 3.92 2.35 -32.60
C VAL A 141 4.89 1.21 -32.92
N VAL A 142 4.75 0.08 -32.25
CA VAL A 142 5.52 -1.15 -32.51
C VAL A 142 5.33 -1.62 -33.95
N THR A 143 4.10 -1.58 -34.46
CA THR A 143 3.79 -1.95 -35.86
C THR A 143 4.51 -1.03 -36.85
N ALA A 144 4.56 0.28 -36.59
CA ALA A 144 5.24 1.25 -37.43
C ALA A 144 6.78 1.11 -37.42
N LEU A 145 7.33 0.51 -36.36
CA LEU A 145 8.76 0.22 -36.19
C LEU A 145 9.14 -1.22 -36.58
N ARG A 146 8.25 -1.98 -37.25
CA ARG A 146 8.54 -3.35 -37.65
C ARG A 146 9.78 -3.41 -38.54
N GLY A 147 10.76 -4.23 -38.15
CA GLY A 147 12.05 -4.35 -38.84
C GLY A 147 13.07 -3.26 -38.49
N ILE A 148 12.76 -2.37 -37.55
CA ILE A 148 13.65 -1.32 -37.05
C ILE A 148 14.04 -1.68 -35.61
N PRO A 149 15.19 -2.35 -35.41
CA PRO A 149 15.53 -2.95 -34.12
C PRO A 149 15.85 -1.90 -33.04
N ASP A 150 16.47 -0.78 -33.40
CA ASP A 150 17.04 0.17 -32.45
C ASP A 150 16.90 1.64 -32.91
N ALA A 151 17.45 2.54 -32.09
CA ALA A 151 17.42 3.98 -32.31
C ALA A 151 18.18 4.40 -33.58
N GLU A 152 19.30 3.76 -33.90
CA GLU A 152 20.14 4.11 -35.05
C GLU A 152 19.43 3.74 -36.35
N ALA A 153 18.88 2.52 -36.42
CA ALA A 153 18.03 2.07 -37.51
C ALA A 153 16.78 2.97 -37.67
N ALA A 154 16.23 3.51 -36.57
CA ALA A 154 15.10 4.44 -36.64
C ALA A 154 15.50 5.80 -37.26
N ILE A 155 16.71 6.29 -36.98
CA ILE A 155 17.24 7.51 -37.60
C ILE A 155 17.43 7.28 -39.09
N GLU A 156 18.07 6.18 -39.49
CA GLU A 156 18.28 5.82 -40.89
C GLU A 156 16.96 5.68 -41.66
N ALA A 157 15.96 5.06 -41.02
CA ALA A 157 14.63 4.87 -41.60
C ALA A 157 13.72 6.12 -41.53
N LYS A 158 14.18 7.25 -40.95
CA LYS A 158 13.37 8.46 -40.70
C LYS A 158 12.09 8.15 -39.90
N ARG A 159 12.25 7.40 -38.82
CA ARG A 159 11.20 6.96 -37.86
C ARG A 159 11.51 7.36 -36.42
N THR A 160 12.32 8.40 -36.23
CA THR A 160 12.74 8.89 -34.91
C THR A 160 11.55 9.25 -33.99
N ASP A 161 10.46 9.77 -34.56
CA ASP A 161 9.26 10.12 -33.79
C ASP A 161 8.59 8.88 -33.19
N GLN A 162 8.45 7.80 -33.98
CA GLN A 162 7.89 6.54 -33.50
C GLN A 162 8.80 5.89 -32.45
N TRP A 163 10.13 5.96 -32.64
CA TRP A 163 11.07 5.46 -31.64
C TRP A 163 10.97 6.23 -30.32
N THR A 164 10.86 7.56 -30.39
CA THR A 164 10.67 8.42 -29.21
C THR A 164 9.37 8.07 -28.49
N ALA A 165 8.27 7.92 -29.24
CA ALA A 165 6.98 7.50 -28.67
C ALA A 165 7.06 6.13 -27.98
N LEU A 166 7.79 5.15 -28.55
CA LEU A 166 7.97 3.84 -27.92
C LEU A 166 8.75 3.95 -26.61
N ARG A 167 9.79 4.79 -26.55
CA ARG A 167 10.57 5.03 -25.35
C ARG A 167 9.76 5.71 -24.25
N ASP A 168 8.90 6.65 -24.60
CA ASP A 168 8.07 7.33 -23.60
C ASP A 168 7.00 6.37 -23.05
N LEU A 169 6.40 5.53 -23.91
CA LEU A 169 5.48 4.46 -23.49
C LEU A 169 6.17 3.39 -22.64
N SER A 170 7.45 3.06 -22.89
CA SER A 170 8.17 2.06 -22.09
C SER A 170 8.44 2.54 -20.67
N ARG A 171 8.65 3.84 -20.48
CA ARG A 171 8.74 4.45 -19.13
C ARG A 171 7.40 4.40 -18.41
N GLU A 172 6.31 4.74 -19.10
CA GLU A 172 4.97 4.66 -18.52
C GLU A 172 4.60 3.22 -18.12
N TYR A 173 4.93 2.24 -18.97
CA TYR A 173 4.79 0.82 -18.68
C TYR A 173 5.57 0.41 -17.42
N ASP A 174 6.83 0.82 -17.30
CA ASP A 174 7.70 0.51 -16.15
C ASP A 174 7.14 1.06 -14.83
N GLU A 175 6.57 2.27 -14.84
CA GLU A 175 5.91 2.85 -13.67
C GLU A 175 4.70 2.02 -13.22
N ILE A 176 3.89 1.54 -14.17
CA ILE A 176 2.72 0.68 -13.87
C ILE A 176 3.19 -0.65 -13.29
N VAL A 177 4.19 -1.29 -13.90
CA VAL A 177 4.77 -2.54 -13.40
C VAL A 177 5.37 -2.36 -11.99
N SER A 178 6.05 -1.24 -11.76
CA SER A 178 6.61 -0.90 -10.45
C SER A 178 5.52 -0.71 -9.38
N ALA A 179 4.39 -0.08 -9.74
CA ALA A 179 3.23 0.04 -8.85
C ALA A 179 2.61 -1.33 -8.51
N PHE A 180 2.46 -2.23 -9.50
CA PHE A 180 2.03 -3.61 -9.25
C PHE A 180 2.99 -4.37 -8.32
N ARG A 181 4.31 -4.21 -8.50
CA ARG A 181 5.33 -4.79 -7.61
C ARG A 181 5.17 -4.29 -6.18
N ALA A 182 4.92 -3.00 -6.00
CA ALA A 182 4.73 -2.40 -4.68
C ALA A 182 3.49 -2.95 -3.98
N LEU A 183 2.35 -3.09 -4.67
CA LEU A 183 1.15 -3.73 -4.11
C LEU A 183 1.40 -5.20 -3.75
N ARG A 184 2.03 -5.97 -4.66
CA ARG A 184 2.36 -7.38 -4.38
C ARG A 184 3.27 -7.52 -3.16
N ALA A 185 4.27 -6.65 -3.01
CA ALA A 185 5.16 -6.67 -1.86
C ALA A 185 4.46 -6.28 -0.55
N ALA A 186 3.31 -5.60 -0.64
CA ALA A 186 2.50 -5.19 0.49
C ALA A 186 1.46 -6.23 0.93
N ALA A 187 1.08 -7.19 0.08
CA ALA A 187 0.14 -8.24 0.41
C ALA A 187 0.70 -9.17 1.52
N ASP A 188 -0.07 -9.39 2.58
CA ASP A 188 0.36 -10.12 3.79
C ASP A 188 0.10 -11.64 3.75
N ASP A 189 -0.56 -12.16 2.71
CA ASP A 189 -1.12 -13.52 2.75
C ASP A 189 -0.88 -14.32 1.45
N ASP A 190 -0.57 -15.63 1.61
CA ASP A 190 -0.47 -16.64 0.54
C ASP A 190 -1.78 -16.81 -0.27
N THR A 191 -2.87 -16.14 0.15
CA THR A 191 -4.17 -16.11 -0.53
C THR A 191 -4.22 -15.18 -1.75
N ALA A 192 -3.19 -14.36 -1.99
CA ALA A 192 -2.97 -13.74 -3.30
C ALA A 192 -2.86 -14.77 -4.45
N MET A 193 -2.63 -16.06 -4.12
CA MET A 193 -2.58 -17.17 -5.08
C MET A 193 -3.92 -17.50 -5.78
N VAL A 194 -5.07 -16.98 -5.35
CA VAL A 194 -6.38 -17.40 -5.89
C VAL A 194 -6.94 -16.44 -6.96
N ARG A 195 -6.26 -15.34 -7.30
CA ARG A 195 -6.60 -14.57 -8.51
C ARG A 195 -5.91 -15.22 -9.72
N PRO A 196 -6.63 -15.76 -10.72
CA PRO A 196 -6.04 -16.43 -11.90
C PRO A 196 -5.17 -15.55 -12.82
N ALA A 197 -4.82 -14.31 -12.43
CA ALA A 197 -4.36 -13.24 -13.31
C ALA A 197 -2.98 -12.66 -12.98
N PHE A 198 -2.16 -13.38 -12.21
CA PHE A 198 -0.85 -12.93 -11.71
C PHE A 198 0.30 -12.91 -12.72
N ALA A 199 0.16 -13.51 -13.92
CA ALA A 199 1.24 -13.87 -14.87
C ALA A 199 2.57 -13.14 -14.60
N ASP A 200 3.40 -13.76 -13.74
CA ASP A 200 4.22 -13.12 -12.71
C ASP A 200 4.74 -11.70 -13.00
N VAL A 201 4.13 -10.70 -12.35
CA VAL A 201 4.57 -9.29 -12.38
C VAL A 201 4.64 -8.74 -13.81
N LEU A 202 3.77 -9.28 -14.68
CA LEU A 202 3.41 -8.84 -16.02
C LEU A 202 4.56 -8.92 -17.06
N PHE A 203 5.49 -9.89 -16.92
CA PHE A 203 6.64 -10.23 -17.82
C PHE A 203 8.04 -9.72 -17.46
N GLY A 204 8.28 -9.45 -16.18
CA GLY A 204 9.59 -9.72 -15.55
C GLY A 204 9.87 -11.21 -15.32
N GLY A 205 9.06 -12.12 -15.90
CA GLY A 205 9.13 -13.58 -15.83
C GLY A 205 9.12 -14.23 -17.22
N LEU A 206 9.73 -13.56 -18.19
CA LEU A 206 9.89 -14.05 -19.57
C LEU A 206 10.47 -15.48 -19.60
N ALA A 207 11.42 -15.80 -18.73
CA ALA A 207 12.03 -17.13 -18.59
C ALA A 207 11.04 -18.27 -18.24
N ALA A 208 9.87 -17.98 -17.67
CA ALA A 208 8.86 -19.00 -17.37
C ALA A 208 7.90 -19.26 -18.55
N VAL A 209 7.81 -18.32 -19.50
CA VAL A 209 6.90 -18.40 -20.67
C VAL A 209 7.67 -18.63 -21.97
N THR A 210 8.93 -18.21 -22.04
CA THR A 210 9.86 -18.52 -23.11
C THR A 210 10.82 -19.60 -22.67
N THR A 211 10.75 -20.77 -23.30
CA THR A 211 11.82 -21.78 -23.27
C THR A 211 13.07 -21.32 -24.04
N THR A 212 13.20 -20.03 -24.34
CA THR A 212 14.09 -19.48 -25.36
C THR A 212 14.82 -18.26 -24.81
N ASP A 213 16.12 -18.15 -25.10
CA ASP A 213 16.93 -16.96 -24.81
C ASP A 213 16.27 -15.72 -25.40
N VAL A 214 15.91 -14.77 -24.53
CA VAL A 214 15.43 -13.45 -24.92
C VAL A 214 16.68 -12.60 -25.23
N PRO A 215 16.77 -11.92 -26.40
CA PRO A 215 17.99 -11.23 -26.82
C PRO A 215 18.23 -9.89 -26.10
N PHE A 216 17.56 -9.65 -24.97
CA PHE A 216 17.63 -8.43 -24.18
C PHE A 216 17.42 -8.75 -22.69
N ASP A 217 17.78 -7.81 -21.82
CA ASP A 217 17.52 -7.93 -20.38
C ASP A 217 16.02 -7.85 -20.10
N ALA A 218 15.41 -9.01 -19.85
CA ALA A 218 13.99 -9.13 -19.53
C ALA A 218 13.58 -8.42 -18.23
N THR A 219 14.53 -8.01 -17.38
CA THR A 219 14.24 -7.25 -16.16
C THR A 219 14.24 -5.74 -16.36
N ALA A 220 14.77 -5.25 -17.49
CA ALA A 220 14.80 -3.84 -17.85
C ALA A 220 13.42 -3.38 -18.40
N THR A 221 12.41 -3.33 -17.54
CA THR A 221 11.02 -2.99 -17.92
C THR A 221 10.85 -1.59 -18.52
N ALA A 222 11.79 -0.67 -18.25
CA ALA A 222 11.83 0.66 -18.88
C ALA A 222 12.35 0.68 -20.33
N SER A 223 12.88 -0.44 -20.86
CA SER A 223 13.48 -0.48 -22.20
C SER A 223 12.41 -0.57 -23.32
N PRO A 224 12.60 0.14 -24.45
CA PRO A 224 11.76 0.03 -25.64
C PRO A 224 11.66 -1.42 -26.17
N GLU A 225 12.76 -2.17 -26.09
CA GLU A 225 12.86 -3.57 -26.52
C GLU A 225 11.97 -4.48 -25.67
N HIS A 226 11.94 -4.26 -24.34
CA HIS A 226 11.04 -4.98 -23.44
C HIS A 226 9.58 -4.70 -23.81
N LEU A 227 9.18 -3.44 -23.93
CA LEU A 227 7.79 -3.09 -24.27
C LEU A 227 7.40 -3.64 -25.65
N ARG A 228 8.28 -3.54 -26.64
CA ARG A 228 8.06 -4.12 -27.97
C ARG A 228 7.78 -5.62 -27.87
N TYR A 229 8.62 -6.35 -27.14
CA TYR A 229 8.46 -7.78 -26.96
C TYR A 229 7.12 -8.14 -26.32
N VAL A 230 6.73 -7.42 -25.26
CA VAL A 230 5.45 -7.62 -24.56
C VAL A 230 4.27 -7.40 -25.50
N VAL A 231 4.31 -6.34 -26.31
CA VAL A 231 3.26 -6.03 -27.30
C VAL A 231 3.16 -7.11 -28.37
N GLU A 232 4.28 -7.57 -28.93
CA GLU A 232 4.32 -8.59 -29.97
C GLU A 232 3.84 -9.97 -29.49
N ASN A 233 4.04 -10.27 -28.20
CA ASN A 233 3.69 -11.55 -27.60
C ASN A 233 2.43 -11.50 -26.75
N ARG A 234 1.71 -10.36 -26.70
CA ARG A 234 0.57 -10.12 -25.80
C ARG A 234 -0.44 -11.27 -25.75
N GLU A 235 -0.84 -11.83 -26.90
CA GLU A 235 -1.81 -12.94 -26.96
C GLU A 235 -1.31 -14.24 -26.35
N ARG A 236 0.00 -14.49 -26.37
CA ARG A 236 0.65 -15.67 -25.76
C ARG A 236 0.87 -15.47 -24.27
N LEU A 237 0.97 -14.22 -23.87
CA LEU A 237 1.29 -13.74 -22.54
C LEU A 237 0.04 -13.59 -21.66
N LEU A 238 -1.14 -13.33 -22.23
CA LEU A 238 -2.40 -13.30 -21.47
C LEU A 238 -2.67 -14.65 -20.77
N PRO A 239 -2.85 -14.70 -19.45
CA PRO A 239 -3.24 -15.92 -18.77
C PRO A 239 -4.59 -16.38 -19.34
N ARG A 240 -4.70 -17.67 -19.71
CA ARG A 240 -5.99 -18.28 -20.03
C ARG A 240 -6.82 -18.32 -18.75
N ILE A 241 -7.64 -17.30 -18.54
CA ILE A 241 -8.56 -17.22 -17.39
C ILE A 241 -9.60 -18.33 -17.56
N VAL A 242 -9.42 -19.45 -16.85
CA VAL A 242 -10.49 -20.42 -16.63
C VAL A 242 -11.28 -19.90 -15.44
N ARG A 243 -12.59 -19.66 -15.61
CA ARG A 243 -13.45 -19.22 -14.50
C ARG A 243 -13.42 -20.30 -13.41
N ALA A 244 -13.42 -19.91 -12.13
CA ALA A 244 -13.38 -20.85 -11.01
C ALA A 244 -14.51 -21.91 -11.06
N THR A 245 -15.63 -21.61 -11.71
CA THR A 245 -16.74 -22.54 -11.98
C THR A 245 -16.44 -23.64 -13.02
N GLU A 246 -15.37 -23.51 -13.80
CA GLU A 246 -14.94 -24.50 -14.80
C GLU A 246 -13.76 -25.37 -14.30
N ALA A 247 -13.08 -24.94 -13.23
CA ALA A 247 -11.94 -25.68 -12.67
C ALA A 247 -12.33 -27.00 -11.99
N THR A 248 -13.61 -27.21 -11.65
CA THR A 248 -14.08 -28.42 -10.97
C THR A 248 -14.23 -29.63 -11.91
N SER A 249 -14.17 -29.43 -13.24
CA SER A 249 -14.50 -30.51 -14.19
C SER A 249 -13.30 -31.15 -14.90
N VAL A 250 -12.05 -30.72 -14.65
CA VAL A 250 -10.89 -31.26 -15.37
C VAL A 250 -9.69 -31.43 -14.44
N LEU A 251 -9.76 -32.41 -13.54
CA LEU A 251 -8.57 -33.10 -13.06
C LEU A 251 -8.87 -34.61 -12.98
N PRO A 252 -8.23 -35.48 -13.78
CA PRO A 252 -8.13 -36.87 -13.39
C PRO A 252 -7.28 -36.94 -12.12
N ILE A 253 -7.81 -37.58 -11.09
CA ILE A 253 -7.09 -37.95 -9.87
C ILE A 253 -5.91 -38.83 -10.29
N VAL A 254 -4.73 -38.23 -10.41
CA VAL A 254 -3.47 -38.99 -10.45
C VAL A 254 -3.00 -39.09 -9.02
N ALA A 255 -3.22 -40.26 -8.43
CA ALA A 255 -2.73 -40.63 -7.11
C ALA A 255 -1.22 -40.42 -7.03
N VAL A 256 -0.79 -39.61 -6.07
CA VAL A 256 0.63 -39.45 -5.72
C VAL A 256 1.13 -40.79 -5.12
N PRO A 257 2.17 -41.44 -5.69
CA PRO A 257 2.73 -42.62 -5.09
C PRO A 257 3.54 -42.24 -3.84
N THR A 258 3.11 -42.73 -2.68
CA THR A 258 3.85 -42.65 -1.41
C THR A 258 5.25 -43.25 -1.57
N ARG A 259 6.28 -42.41 -1.47
CA ARG A 259 7.69 -42.81 -1.48
C ARG A 259 8.02 -43.53 -0.16
N ARG A 260 8.21 -44.85 -0.23
CA ARG A 260 8.77 -45.67 0.85
C ARG A 260 10.19 -45.22 1.19
N VAL A 261 10.41 -44.81 2.44
CA VAL A 261 11.75 -44.70 3.02
C VAL A 261 12.22 -46.11 3.38
N ARG A 262 13.23 -46.61 2.68
CA ARG A 262 13.94 -47.85 2.99
C ARG A 262 15.36 -47.50 3.45
N GLY A 263 15.69 -47.90 4.67
CA GLY A 263 17.05 -48.31 5.02
C GLY A 263 17.92 -47.31 5.75
N GLN A 264 17.71 -47.16 7.05
CA GLN A 264 18.85 -47.18 7.97
C GLN A 264 18.53 -48.09 9.15
N VAL A 265 19.33 -49.15 9.25
CA VAL A 265 19.38 -50.09 10.34
C VAL A 265 20.31 -49.49 11.38
N VAL A 266 19.81 -49.25 12.60
CA VAL A 266 20.65 -49.30 13.80
C VAL A 266 19.97 -50.25 14.79
N THR A 267 20.82 -51.12 15.28
CA THR A 267 20.60 -52.38 16.00
C THR A 267 19.90 -52.26 17.36
N THR A 268 19.15 -53.31 17.64
CA THR A 268 18.52 -53.73 18.90
C THR A 268 19.47 -53.93 20.08
N SER A 269 19.04 -53.52 21.28
CA SER A 269 19.10 -54.29 22.54
C SER A 269 18.21 -53.58 23.57
N ALA A 270 17.14 -54.26 24.04
CA ALA A 270 16.99 -54.81 25.40
C ALA A 270 17.08 -53.73 26.50
N SER A 271 16.23 -53.60 27.51
CA SER A 271 15.27 -54.48 28.17
C SER A 271 14.94 -53.77 29.49
N ARG A 272 13.66 -53.69 29.87
CA ARG A 272 13.10 -53.64 31.25
C ARG A 272 13.63 -52.61 32.26
N GLY A 273 12.68 -51.92 32.89
CA GLY A 273 12.84 -51.18 34.14
C GLY A 273 11.92 -50.00 34.18
#